data_AF-A0A2P7ZD38-F1
#
_entry.id   AF-A0A2P7ZD38-F1
#
_cell.length_a   1.000
_cell.length_b   1.000
_cell.length_c   1.000
_cell.angle_alpha   90.00
_cell.angle_beta   90.00
_cell.angle_gamma   90.00
#
_symmetry.space_group_name_H-M   'P 1'
#
loop_
_entity.id
_entity.type
_entity.pdbx_description
1 polymer ?
#
loop_
_entity_poly.entity_id
_entity_poly.type
_entity_poly.pdbx_seq_one_letter_code
_entity_poly.pdbx_strand_id
1 'polypeptide(L)'
;MAEEGTVTVDENQAATEPVIETLSLFVSGDVYLKPGESAAKEFLVSSVILSNASSVFKAMFSGRFAEGQDLSTVSPPKIVLKDDDPRALEILLRLLHFKIFPGGRFMEIEESYEFAVLCNKYDCIQAMAAVTEMWLSSVLPTSAASFENLCHLFFLAVTFEFEDQRQKLIRLFVTMSTESARERFEATDTFISAAILTDIQTYREDQRQMLRKALRDVVMGPQRCSCHYIIDAKDVVALWMKIEEGPTYYAVTAVRAFINRLEAGAKLECGKPNHSPKDRCLW
;
A
#
# COMPACT_ATOMS: atom_id res chain seq x y z
N MET A 1 -37.09 46.22 42.08
CA MET A 1 -37.23 44.88 41.50
C MET A 1 -38.22 45.01 40.36
N ALA A 2 -37.95 44.73 39.10
CA ALA A 2 -36.75 44.59 38.29
C ALA A 2 -37.26 44.82 36.85
N GLU A 3 -36.47 45.49 36.02
CA GLU A 3 -36.72 45.65 34.59
C GLU A 3 -36.63 44.30 33.88
N GLU A 4 -37.53 44.02 32.94
CA GLU A 4 -37.26 43.08 31.85
C GLU A 4 -37.67 43.73 30.53
N GLY A 5 -36.67 44.31 29.87
CA GLY A 5 -36.74 44.70 28.47
C GLY A 5 -36.61 43.47 27.59
N THR A 6 -37.48 43.35 26.59
CA THR A 6 -37.31 42.38 25.51
C THR A 6 -36.56 43.07 24.37
N VAL A 7 -35.28 42.72 24.29
CA VAL A 7 -34.32 43.19 23.28
C VAL A 7 -34.63 42.55 21.93
N THR A 8 -34.39 43.37 20.92
CA THR A 8 -34.53 43.19 19.47
C THR A 8 -33.90 41.91 18.91
N VAL A 9 -34.60 41.33 17.94
CA VAL A 9 -34.10 40.33 17.00
C VAL A 9 -33.09 41.01 16.08
N ASP A 10 -31.82 40.62 16.17
CA ASP A 10 -30.83 40.90 15.13
C ASP A 10 -29.76 39.80 15.13
N GLU A 11 -30.05 38.71 14.42
CA GLU A 11 -29.05 37.72 14.03
C GLU A 11 -28.94 37.74 12.51
N ASN A 12 -28.43 38.85 11.98
CA ASN A 12 -27.86 38.88 10.64
C ASN A 12 -26.45 38.23 10.71
N GLN A 13 -26.41 36.90 10.85
CA GLN A 13 -25.19 36.14 10.56
C GLN A 13 -25.01 36.11 9.04
N ALA A 14 -24.33 37.12 8.52
CA ALA A 14 -23.71 37.05 7.20
C ALA A 14 -22.73 35.87 7.23
N ALA A 15 -23.11 34.76 6.61
CA ALA A 15 -22.20 33.65 6.35
C ALA A 15 -21.04 34.20 5.52
N THR A 16 -19.88 34.40 6.14
CA THR A 16 -18.65 34.75 5.46
C THR A 16 -18.42 33.70 4.38
N GLU A 17 -18.46 34.09 3.11
CA GLU A 17 -18.19 33.15 2.02
C GLU A 17 -16.85 32.45 2.30
N PRO A 18 -16.79 31.10 2.19
CA PRO A 18 -15.58 30.38 2.49
C PRO A 18 -14.47 30.84 1.55
N VAL A 19 -13.38 31.35 2.12
CA VAL A 19 -12.21 31.78 1.37
C VAL A 19 -11.61 30.54 0.69
N ILE A 20 -11.63 30.52 -0.64
CA ILE A 20 -11.03 29.45 -1.45
C ILE A 20 -9.55 29.79 -1.66
N GLU A 21 -8.65 28.88 -1.29
CA GLU A 21 -7.23 28.95 -1.59
C GLU A 21 -6.99 28.56 -3.05
N THR A 22 -6.49 29.49 -3.86
CA THR A 22 -6.10 29.21 -5.24
C THR A 22 -4.63 28.81 -5.32
N LEU A 23 -4.35 27.59 -5.77
CA LEU A 23 -3.00 27.12 -6.05
C LEU A 23 -2.69 27.23 -7.55
N SER A 24 -1.81 28.15 -7.92
CA SER A 24 -1.33 28.26 -9.31
C SER A 24 -0.26 27.21 -9.61
N LEU A 25 -0.63 26.20 -10.40
CA LEU A 25 0.29 25.16 -10.89
C LEU A 25 0.95 25.57 -12.20
N PHE A 26 0.33 26.48 -12.95
CA PHE A 26 0.90 27.10 -14.13
C PHE A 26 0.55 28.59 -14.21
N VAL A 27 1.56 29.44 -14.41
CA VAL A 27 1.40 30.91 -14.45
C VAL A 27 0.50 31.34 -15.60
N SER A 28 0.55 30.63 -16.73
CA SER A 28 -0.33 30.84 -17.87
C SER A 28 -1.42 29.77 -17.96
N GLY A 29 -1.91 29.31 -16.80
CA GLY A 29 -3.02 28.38 -16.75
C GLY A 29 -4.27 29.00 -17.37
N ASP A 30 -5.10 28.15 -17.96
CA ASP A 30 -6.25 28.51 -18.80
C ASP A 30 -7.56 27.90 -18.30
N VAL A 31 -7.53 27.19 -17.16
CA VAL A 31 -8.71 26.65 -16.48
C VAL A 31 -8.46 26.45 -14.98
N TYR A 32 -9.50 26.66 -14.18
CA TYR A 32 -9.55 26.30 -12.77
C TYR A 32 -10.25 24.96 -12.56
N LEU A 33 -9.60 24.03 -11.86
CA LEU A 33 -10.21 22.77 -11.41
C LEU A 33 -10.46 22.82 -9.89
N LYS A 34 -11.66 22.43 -9.47
CA LYS A 34 -12.07 22.39 -8.06
C LYS A 34 -12.60 21.00 -7.68
N PRO A 35 -12.03 20.29 -6.68
CA PRO A 35 -12.50 18.96 -6.26
C PRO A 35 -13.75 19.09 -5.37
N GLY A 36 -14.92 19.24 -5.99
CA GLY A 36 -16.19 19.39 -5.28
C GLY A 36 -16.58 20.81 -4.93
N GLU A 37 -17.86 21.02 -4.66
CA GLU A 37 -18.43 22.36 -4.44
C GLU A 37 -17.93 22.99 -3.13
N SER A 38 -17.75 22.18 -2.09
CA SER A 38 -17.31 22.63 -0.77
C SER A 38 -15.79 22.62 -0.58
N ALA A 39 -15.00 22.29 -1.61
CA ALA A 39 -13.54 22.29 -1.48
C ALA A 39 -13.02 23.69 -1.15
N ALA A 40 -12.07 23.72 -0.21
CA ALA A 40 -11.36 24.93 0.20
C ALA A 40 -10.23 25.31 -0.77
N LYS A 41 -9.91 24.46 -1.75
CA LYS A 41 -8.83 24.68 -2.72
C LYS A 41 -9.33 24.58 -4.15
N GLU A 42 -8.72 25.36 -5.02
CA GLU A 42 -8.84 25.23 -6.47
C GLU A 42 -7.48 25.40 -7.15
N PHE A 43 -7.34 24.83 -8.33
CA PHE A 43 -6.07 24.70 -9.02
C PHE A 43 -6.11 25.40 -10.37
N LEU A 44 -5.26 26.41 -10.58
CA LEU A 44 -5.04 26.99 -11.90
C LEU A 44 -4.04 26.12 -12.66
N VAL A 45 -4.50 25.50 -13.74
CA VAL A 45 -3.77 24.47 -14.50
C VAL A 45 -3.72 24.80 -15.98
N SER A 46 -2.87 24.09 -16.73
CA SER A 46 -2.86 24.11 -18.19
C SER A 46 -3.65 22.94 -18.76
N SER A 47 -4.72 23.25 -19.49
CA SER A 47 -5.54 22.29 -20.23
C SER A 47 -4.70 21.48 -21.23
N VAL A 48 -3.68 22.10 -21.84
CA VAL A 48 -2.76 21.46 -22.80
C VAL A 48 -1.90 20.40 -22.13
N ILE A 49 -1.33 20.69 -20.95
CA ILE A 49 -0.51 19.73 -20.19
C ILE A 49 -1.37 18.52 -19.79
N LEU A 50 -2.55 18.78 -19.25
CA LEU A 50 -3.49 17.72 -18.85
C LEU A 50 -3.95 16.88 -20.06
N SER A 51 -4.33 17.53 -21.16
CA SER A 51 -4.76 16.85 -22.40
C SER A 51 -3.66 15.99 -23.04
N ASN A 52 -2.40 16.37 -22.86
CA ASN A 52 -1.28 15.58 -23.35
C ASN A 52 -1.10 14.28 -22.55
N ALA A 53 -1.38 14.33 -21.25
CA ALA A 53 -1.18 13.20 -20.34
C ALA A 53 -2.41 12.28 -20.22
N SER A 54 -3.59 12.73 -20.63
CA SER A 54 -4.86 12.08 -20.36
C SER A 54 -5.83 12.21 -21.52
N SER A 55 -6.34 11.08 -22.01
CA SER A 55 -7.40 11.07 -23.02
C SER A 55 -8.72 11.66 -22.49
N VAL A 56 -8.99 11.51 -21.19
CA VAL A 56 -10.19 12.01 -20.52
C VAL A 56 -10.15 13.52 -20.40
N PHE A 57 -9.05 14.10 -19.91
CA PHE A 57 -8.87 15.55 -19.88
C PHE A 57 -8.87 16.14 -21.28
N LYS A 58 -8.24 15.46 -22.25
CA LYS A 58 -8.31 15.88 -23.65
C LYS A 58 -9.74 15.94 -24.16
N ALA A 59 -10.58 14.96 -23.84
CA ALA A 59 -12.00 14.97 -24.20
C ALA A 59 -12.75 16.09 -23.48
N MET A 60 -12.53 16.25 -22.17
CA MET A 60 -13.13 17.29 -21.33
C MET A 60 -12.86 18.70 -21.89
N PHE A 61 -11.62 18.95 -22.33
CA PHE A 61 -11.19 20.25 -22.86
C PHE A 61 -11.38 20.42 -24.37
N SER A 62 -11.97 19.43 -25.07
CA SER A 62 -12.03 19.43 -26.54
C SER A 62 -13.04 20.40 -27.17
N GLY A 63 -13.58 21.38 -26.43
CA GLY A 63 -14.62 22.32 -26.89
C GLY A 63 -15.99 21.68 -27.23
N ARG A 64 -16.07 20.36 -27.20
CA ARG A 64 -17.28 19.56 -27.46
C ARG A 64 -18.26 19.55 -26.30
N PHE A 65 -17.75 19.76 -25.10
CA PHE A 65 -18.51 19.86 -23.86
C PHE A 65 -18.42 21.29 -23.32
N ALA A 66 -19.35 21.67 -22.45
CA ALA A 66 -19.39 23.01 -21.86
C ALA A 66 -18.07 23.36 -21.14
N GLU A 67 -17.44 22.36 -20.52
CA GLU A 67 -16.17 22.42 -19.81
C GLU A 67 -14.98 22.83 -20.70
N GLY A 68 -15.03 22.50 -21.99
CA GLY A 68 -13.97 22.81 -22.94
C GLY A 68 -14.21 24.09 -23.74
N GLN A 69 -15.37 24.74 -23.57
CA GLN A 69 -15.64 26.04 -24.18
C GLN A 69 -14.99 27.14 -23.34
N ASP A 70 -14.57 28.21 -24.02
CA ASP A 70 -14.06 29.43 -23.38
C ASP A 70 -12.79 29.27 -22.49
N LEU A 71 -11.98 28.22 -22.72
CA LEU A 71 -10.64 28.12 -22.12
C LEU A 71 -9.83 29.37 -22.45
N SER A 72 -9.28 30.02 -21.43
CA SER A 72 -8.68 31.35 -21.57
C SER A 72 -7.66 31.61 -20.48
N THR A 73 -6.50 32.13 -20.85
CA THR A 73 -5.50 32.60 -19.88
C THR A 73 -5.84 33.96 -19.27
N VAL A 74 -6.79 34.70 -19.86
CA VAL A 74 -7.22 36.02 -19.39
C VAL A 74 -8.37 35.92 -18.40
N SER A 75 -9.32 35.02 -18.68
CA SER A 75 -10.46 34.73 -17.81
C SER A 75 -10.71 33.23 -17.75
N PRO A 76 -9.87 32.46 -17.03
CA PRO A 76 -9.98 31.01 -16.98
C PRO A 76 -11.35 30.56 -16.42
N PRO A 77 -12.09 29.68 -17.11
CA PRO A 77 -13.33 29.13 -16.58
C PRO A 77 -13.04 28.19 -15.40
N LYS A 78 -14.09 27.90 -14.61
CA LYS A 78 -14.02 27.00 -13.45
C LYS A 78 -14.82 25.73 -13.71
N ILE A 79 -14.19 24.58 -13.48
CA ILE A 79 -14.81 23.26 -13.57
C ILE A 79 -14.78 22.62 -12.18
N VAL A 80 -15.96 22.16 -11.73
CA VAL A 80 -16.11 21.47 -10.44
C VAL A 80 -16.15 19.95 -10.68
N LEU A 81 -15.18 19.25 -10.12
CA LEU A 81 -15.03 17.80 -10.19
C LEU A 81 -15.62 17.18 -8.91
N LYS A 82 -16.93 16.92 -8.91
CA LYS A 82 -17.72 16.67 -7.69
C LYS A 82 -17.31 15.44 -6.86
N ASP A 83 -16.85 14.41 -7.54
CA ASP A 83 -16.59 13.09 -6.94
C ASP A 83 -15.10 12.80 -6.74
N ASP A 84 -14.22 13.79 -6.93
CA ASP A 84 -12.79 13.59 -6.81
C ASP A 84 -12.31 13.89 -5.38
N ASP A 85 -11.49 13.01 -4.83
CA ASP A 85 -10.78 13.28 -3.59
C ASP A 85 -9.87 14.51 -3.74
N PRO A 86 -10.02 15.54 -2.89
CA PRO A 86 -9.25 16.77 -3.02
C PRO A 86 -7.74 16.58 -2.95
N ARG A 87 -7.28 15.63 -2.13
CA ARG A 87 -5.86 15.42 -1.88
C ARG A 87 -5.20 14.66 -3.04
N ALA A 88 -5.82 13.59 -3.51
CA ALA A 88 -5.40 12.83 -4.67
C ALA A 88 -5.39 13.70 -5.94
N LEU A 89 -6.39 14.58 -6.10
CA LEU A 89 -6.42 15.51 -7.24
C LEU A 89 -5.25 16.50 -7.17
N GLU A 90 -4.97 17.07 -5.99
CA GLU A 90 -3.81 17.95 -5.79
C GLU A 90 -2.49 17.25 -6.18
N ILE A 91 -2.33 15.98 -5.77
CA ILE A 91 -1.16 15.15 -6.11
C ILE A 91 -1.04 14.97 -7.63
N LEU A 92 -2.11 14.48 -8.27
CA LEU A 92 -2.12 14.25 -9.71
C LEU A 92 -1.80 15.53 -10.50
N LEU A 93 -2.48 16.63 -10.19
CA LEU A 93 -2.29 17.89 -10.91
C LEU A 93 -0.88 18.46 -10.70
N ARG A 94 -0.33 18.37 -9.49
CA ARG A 94 1.07 18.79 -9.22
C ARG A 94 2.08 17.97 -10.01
N LEU A 95 1.93 16.65 -10.02
CA LEU A 95 2.84 15.77 -10.76
C LEU A 95 2.80 16.03 -12.26
N LEU A 96 1.60 16.19 -12.83
CA LEU A 96 1.42 16.53 -14.24
C LEU A 96 2.06 17.87 -14.62
N HIS A 97 2.12 18.83 -13.69
CA HIS A 97 2.76 20.14 -13.87
C HIS A 97 4.22 20.19 -13.38
N PHE A 98 4.82 19.04 -13.04
CA PHE A 98 6.18 18.93 -12.52
C PHE A 98 6.43 19.83 -11.30
N LYS A 99 5.44 19.98 -10.41
CA LYS A 99 5.54 20.76 -9.17
C LYS A 99 5.88 19.86 -8.00
N ILE A 100 6.95 20.22 -7.29
CA ILE A 100 7.46 19.48 -6.14
C ILE A 100 6.66 19.88 -4.90
N PHE A 101 6.28 18.89 -4.09
CA PHE A 101 5.71 19.15 -2.77
C PHE A 101 6.76 19.70 -1.81
N PRO A 102 6.43 20.68 -0.97
CA PRO A 102 7.30 21.08 0.13
C PRO A 102 7.70 19.86 0.97
N GLY A 103 9.00 19.64 1.15
CA GLY A 103 9.52 18.47 1.88
C GLY A 103 9.87 17.24 1.04
N GLY A 104 9.68 17.27 -0.29
CA GLY A 104 10.23 16.28 -1.22
C GLY A 104 9.47 14.94 -1.32
N ARG A 105 8.54 14.66 -0.41
CA ARG A 105 7.58 13.54 -0.53
C ARG A 105 6.28 14.06 -1.11
N PHE A 106 5.79 13.42 -2.18
CA PHE A 106 4.56 13.86 -2.84
C PHE A 106 3.29 13.15 -2.35
N MET A 107 3.43 11.98 -1.73
CA MET A 107 2.32 11.13 -1.32
C MET A 107 2.68 10.27 -0.10
N GLU A 108 1.74 10.14 0.84
CA GLU A 108 1.76 9.16 1.93
C GLU A 108 1.11 7.84 1.49
N ILE A 109 1.30 6.75 2.25
CA ILE A 109 0.80 5.43 1.82
C ILE A 109 -0.73 5.40 1.75
N GLU A 110 -1.37 6.05 2.70
CA GLU A 110 -2.82 6.14 2.85
C GLU A 110 -3.47 6.91 1.69
N GLU A 111 -2.73 7.81 1.05
CA GLU A 111 -3.19 8.61 -0.11
C GLU A 111 -3.11 7.82 -1.43
N SER A 112 -2.38 6.71 -1.46
CA SER A 112 -2.08 5.98 -2.69
C SER A 112 -3.29 5.29 -3.33
N TYR A 113 -4.31 4.95 -2.52
CA TYR A 113 -5.55 4.35 -3.04
C TYR A 113 -6.33 5.34 -3.90
N GLU A 114 -6.69 6.50 -3.35
CA GLU A 114 -7.44 7.54 -4.08
C GLU A 114 -6.62 8.09 -5.27
N PHE A 115 -5.30 8.18 -5.13
CA PHE A 115 -4.42 8.53 -6.23
C PHE A 115 -4.51 7.52 -7.39
N ALA A 116 -4.51 6.21 -7.10
CA ALA A 116 -4.67 5.17 -8.12
C ALA A 116 -6.05 5.22 -8.78
N VAL A 117 -7.11 5.45 -7.99
CA VAL A 117 -8.48 5.63 -8.49
C VAL A 117 -8.55 6.80 -9.48
N LEU A 118 -7.99 7.97 -9.13
CA LEU A 118 -7.97 9.13 -10.02
C LEU A 118 -7.11 8.91 -11.26
N CYS A 119 -5.96 8.26 -11.12
CA CYS A 119 -5.12 7.96 -12.29
C CYS A 119 -5.83 7.04 -13.27
N ASN A 120 -6.60 6.06 -12.79
CA ASN A 120 -7.42 5.21 -13.65
C ASN A 120 -8.62 5.99 -14.23
N LYS A 121 -9.32 6.78 -13.41
CA LYS A 121 -10.48 7.60 -13.83
C LYS A 121 -10.13 8.56 -14.96
N TYR A 122 -8.98 9.22 -14.86
CA TYR A 122 -8.52 10.19 -15.86
C TYR A 122 -7.58 9.58 -16.90
N ASP A 123 -7.39 8.26 -16.95
CA ASP A 123 -6.48 7.63 -17.93
C ASP A 123 -5.06 8.24 -17.90
N CYS A 124 -4.53 8.44 -16.69
CA CYS A 124 -3.20 8.98 -16.40
C CYS A 124 -2.19 7.90 -15.99
N ILE A 125 -2.55 6.61 -16.03
CA ILE A 125 -1.70 5.50 -15.57
C ILE A 125 -0.34 5.53 -16.26
N GLN A 126 -0.32 5.63 -17.59
CA GLN A 126 0.93 5.67 -18.35
C GLN A 126 1.77 6.93 -18.02
N ALA A 127 1.12 8.08 -17.88
CA ALA A 127 1.81 9.34 -17.57
C ALA A 127 2.46 9.32 -16.19
N MET A 128 1.83 8.64 -15.21
CA MET A 128 2.29 8.59 -13.83
C MET A 128 3.19 7.37 -13.52
N ALA A 129 3.25 6.37 -14.39
CA ALA A 129 3.91 5.09 -14.12
C ALA A 129 5.33 5.23 -13.55
N ALA A 130 6.21 6.01 -14.19
CA ALA A 130 7.61 6.13 -13.75
C ALA A 130 7.76 6.73 -12.34
N VAL A 131 7.01 7.79 -12.04
CA VAL A 131 7.09 8.47 -10.73
C VAL A 131 6.44 7.61 -9.63
N THR A 132 5.36 6.92 -9.97
CA THR A 132 4.65 6.01 -9.05
C THR A 132 5.49 4.78 -8.74
N GLU A 133 6.15 4.18 -9.73
CA GLU A 133 7.02 3.02 -9.54
C GLU A 133 8.22 3.37 -8.64
N MET A 134 8.84 4.53 -8.88
CA MET A 134 9.93 5.05 -8.06
C MET A 134 9.48 5.25 -6.61
N TRP A 135 8.32 5.88 -6.39
CA TRP A 135 7.77 6.09 -5.06
C TRP A 135 7.44 4.77 -4.36
N LEU A 136 6.76 3.85 -5.05
CA LEU A 136 6.38 2.55 -4.51
C LEU A 136 7.64 1.77 -4.09
N SER A 137 8.66 1.77 -4.94
CA SER A 137 9.94 1.11 -4.64
C SER A 137 10.67 1.73 -3.45
N SER A 138 10.46 3.01 -3.17
CA SER A 138 11.05 3.70 -2.01
C SER A 138 10.37 3.32 -0.68
N VAL A 139 9.06 3.00 -0.69
CA VAL A 139 8.29 2.69 0.52
C VAL A 139 8.21 1.18 0.82
N LEU A 140 8.33 0.33 -0.21
CA LEU A 140 8.26 -1.14 -0.08
C LEU A 140 9.26 -1.80 0.89
N PRO A 141 10.50 -1.30 1.09
CA PRO A 141 11.43 -1.89 2.05
C PRO A 141 10.98 -1.77 3.52
N THR A 142 9.85 -1.10 3.80
CA THR A 142 9.38 -0.81 5.15
C THR A 142 8.72 -2.04 5.79
N SER A 143 9.46 -2.79 6.61
CA SER A 143 8.99 -3.98 7.34
C SER A 143 7.97 -3.70 8.46
N ALA A 144 7.46 -2.47 8.54
CA ALA A 144 6.56 -1.98 9.59
C ALA A 144 5.19 -1.51 9.05
N ALA A 145 4.90 -1.73 7.76
CA ALA A 145 3.61 -1.35 7.20
C ALA A 145 2.46 -2.14 7.86
N SER A 146 1.41 -1.43 8.26
CA SER A 146 0.15 -2.04 8.68
C SER A 146 -0.46 -2.85 7.52
N PHE A 147 -1.39 -3.75 7.83
CA PHE A 147 -2.07 -4.51 6.77
C PHE A 147 -2.84 -3.59 5.81
N GLU A 148 -3.49 -2.56 6.33
CA GLU A 148 -4.19 -1.54 5.53
C GLU A 148 -3.22 -0.83 4.57
N ASN A 149 -2.04 -0.45 5.05
CA ASN A 149 -1.01 0.15 4.19
C ASN A 149 -0.53 -0.81 3.11
N LEU A 150 -0.37 -2.10 3.42
CA LEU A 150 -0.07 -3.10 2.39
C LEU A 150 -1.21 -3.22 1.37
N CYS A 151 -2.49 -3.11 1.77
CA CYS A 151 -3.63 -3.10 0.85
C CYS A 151 -3.57 -1.92 -0.12
N HIS A 152 -3.31 -0.71 0.37
CA HIS A 152 -3.17 0.49 -0.47
C HIS A 152 -2.03 0.34 -1.48
N LEU A 153 -0.85 -0.07 -1.02
CA LEU A 153 0.32 -0.31 -1.90
C LEU A 153 0.04 -1.40 -2.94
N PHE A 154 -0.70 -2.44 -2.56
CA PHE A 154 -1.06 -3.52 -3.45
C PHE A 154 -2.07 -3.09 -4.51
N PHE A 155 -3.10 -2.34 -4.12
CA PHE A 155 -4.05 -1.76 -5.06
C PHE A 155 -3.35 -0.86 -6.09
N LEU A 156 -2.41 -0.02 -5.62
CA LEU A 156 -1.58 0.81 -6.50
C LEU A 156 -0.76 -0.06 -7.48
N ALA A 157 -0.08 -1.09 -6.99
CA ALA A 157 0.73 -1.98 -7.82
C ALA A 157 -0.11 -2.74 -8.87
N VAL A 158 -1.35 -3.12 -8.54
CA VAL A 158 -2.28 -3.77 -9.49
C VAL A 158 -2.75 -2.77 -10.53
N THR A 159 -3.20 -1.58 -10.12
CA THR A 159 -3.71 -0.53 -11.01
C THR A 159 -2.66 -0.10 -12.05
N PHE A 160 -1.39 -0.05 -11.64
CA PHE A 160 -0.27 0.32 -12.51
C PHE A 160 0.48 -0.87 -13.14
N GLU A 161 0.02 -2.11 -12.93
CA GLU A 161 0.62 -3.34 -13.48
C GLU A 161 2.10 -3.55 -13.11
N PHE A 162 2.50 -3.14 -11.90
CA PHE A 162 3.87 -3.30 -11.39
C PHE A 162 4.12 -4.71 -10.83
N GLU A 163 4.43 -5.66 -11.72
CA GLU A 163 4.59 -7.09 -11.40
C GLU A 163 5.61 -7.35 -10.27
N ASP A 164 6.81 -6.78 -10.36
CA ASP A 164 7.88 -7.04 -9.38
C ASP A 164 7.49 -6.57 -7.97
N GLN A 165 6.86 -5.41 -7.88
CA GLN A 165 6.36 -4.82 -6.64
C GLN A 165 5.17 -5.62 -6.12
N ARG A 166 4.28 -6.08 -7.00
CA ARG A 166 3.16 -6.96 -6.64
C ARG A 166 3.64 -8.27 -6.01
N GLN A 167 4.65 -8.90 -6.60
CA GLN A 167 5.25 -10.13 -6.05
C GLN A 167 5.89 -9.89 -4.67
N LYS A 168 6.57 -8.75 -4.48
CA LYS A 168 7.12 -8.36 -3.17
C LYS A 168 6.02 -8.16 -2.13
N LEU A 169 4.92 -7.52 -2.49
CA LEU A 169 3.79 -7.28 -1.60
C LEU A 169 3.07 -8.58 -1.21
N ILE A 170 2.87 -9.51 -2.15
CA ILE A 170 2.34 -10.85 -1.84
C ILE A 170 3.19 -11.54 -0.78
N ARG A 171 4.53 -11.51 -0.93
CA ARG A 171 5.44 -12.05 0.09
C ARG A 171 5.29 -11.35 1.43
N LEU A 172 5.16 -10.02 1.45
CA LEU A 172 4.97 -9.25 2.68
C LEU A 172 3.66 -9.64 3.39
N PHE A 173 2.53 -9.72 2.66
CA PHE A 173 1.25 -10.18 3.20
C PHE A 173 1.37 -11.55 3.86
N VAL A 174 2.07 -12.48 3.23
CA VAL A 174 2.30 -13.83 3.75
C VAL A 174 3.18 -13.84 5.00
N THR A 175 4.20 -12.99 5.04
CA THR A 175 5.11 -12.91 6.18
C THR A 175 4.51 -12.23 7.40
N MET A 176 3.71 -11.17 7.21
CA MET A 176 3.24 -10.29 8.28
C MET A 176 1.83 -10.62 8.80
N SER A 177 1.04 -11.42 8.10
CA SER A 177 -0.33 -11.71 8.54
C SER A 177 -0.34 -12.68 9.74
N THR A 178 -0.94 -12.21 10.84
CA THR A 178 -1.22 -12.93 12.08
C THR A 178 -2.57 -13.63 12.09
N GLU A 179 -3.51 -13.18 11.27
CA GLU A 179 -4.91 -13.60 11.30
C GLU A 179 -5.20 -14.70 10.29
N SER A 180 -6.27 -15.45 10.58
CA SER A 180 -6.86 -16.36 9.61
C SER A 180 -7.46 -15.53 8.47
N ALA A 181 -7.32 -16.02 7.23
CA ALA A 181 -7.98 -15.39 6.07
C ALA A 181 -9.47 -15.16 6.32
N ARG A 182 -10.08 -16.11 7.06
CA ARG A 182 -11.50 -16.19 7.37
C ARG A 182 -12.04 -14.97 8.11
N GLU A 183 -11.37 -14.52 9.18
CA GLU A 183 -11.78 -13.32 9.92
C GLU A 183 -11.75 -12.07 9.04
N ARG A 184 -10.87 -12.05 8.03
CA ARG A 184 -10.78 -10.96 7.05
C ARG A 184 -11.76 -11.07 5.89
N PHE A 185 -12.15 -12.29 5.50
CA PHE A 185 -13.22 -12.53 4.53
C PHE A 185 -14.59 -12.10 5.07
N GLU A 186 -14.80 -12.24 6.38
CA GLU A 186 -16.05 -11.87 7.05
C GLU A 186 -16.11 -10.36 7.37
N ALA A 187 -14.97 -9.67 7.39
CA ALA A 187 -14.89 -8.22 7.43
C ALA A 187 -15.18 -7.64 6.03
N THR A 188 -16.44 -7.37 5.74
CA THR A 188 -16.92 -6.69 4.53
C THR A 188 -16.33 -5.28 4.42
N ASP A 189 -15.15 -5.14 3.79
CA ASP A 189 -14.71 -4.02 2.92
C ASP A 189 -13.23 -4.18 2.50
N THR A 190 -12.82 -5.35 2.00
CA THR A 190 -11.40 -5.52 1.64
C THR A 190 -11.12 -5.09 0.20
N PHE A 191 -10.17 -4.17 0.02
CA PHE A 191 -9.61 -3.70 -1.27
C PHE A 191 -8.97 -4.81 -2.15
N ILE A 192 -9.02 -6.07 -1.70
CA ILE A 192 -8.32 -7.21 -2.30
C ILE A 192 -9.36 -8.15 -2.91
N SER A 193 -9.24 -8.44 -4.22
CA SER A 193 -10.15 -9.37 -4.88
C SER A 193 -10.03 -10.78 -4.29
N ALA A 194 -11.11 -11.57 -4.41
CA ALA A 194 -11.12 -12.96 -3.99
C ALA A 194 -9.96 -13.77 -4.59
N ALA A 195 -9.62 -13.53 -5.87
CA ALA A 195 -8.52 -14.21 -6.56
C ALA A 195 -7.17 -13.93 -5.87
N ILE A 196 -6.88 -12.67 -5.55
CA ILE A 196 -5.63 -12.29 -4.89
C ILE A 196 -5.57 -12.84 -3.47
N LEU A 197 -6.70 -12.83 -2.74
CA LEU A 197 -6.76 -13.47 -1.42
C LEU A 197 -6.46 -14.97 -1.52
N THR A 198 -7.01 -15.67 -2.52
CA THR A 198 -6.71 -17.08 -2.78
C THR A 198 -5.22 -17.29 -3.08
N ASP A 199 -4.59 -16.45 -3.89
CA ASP A 199 -3.16 -16.54 -4.20
C ASP A 199 -2.29 -16.35 -2.94
N ILE A 200 -2.63 -15.35 -2.12
CA ILE A 200 -1.98 -15.11 -0.82
C ILE A 200 -2.10 -16.34 0.07
N GLN A 201 -3.30 -16.94 0.19
CA GLN A 201 -3.50 -18.14 1.02
C GLN A 201 -2.76 -19.36 0.49
N THR A 202 -2.77 -19.55 -0.83
CA THR A 202 -2.05 -20.65 -1.48
C THR A 202 -0.55 -20.54 -1.19
N TYR A 203 0.03 -19.35 -1.39
CA TYR A 203 1.44 -19.14 -1.10
C TYR A 203 1.77 -19.30 0.40
N ARG A 204 0.87 -18.90 1.31
CA ARG A 204 1.04 -19.15 2.75
C ARG A 204 1.12 -20.63 3.06
N GLU A 205 0.21 -21.42 2.51
CA GLU A 205 0.17 -22.86 2.77
C GLU A 205 1.39 -23.56 2.18
N ASP A 206 1.84 -23.16 1.00
CA ASP A 206 3.09 -23.66 0.40
C ASP A 206 4.30 -23.39 1.32
N GLN A 207 4.42 -22.17 1.89
CA GLN A 207 5.50 -21.85 2.83
C GLN A 207 5.41 -22.68 4.12
N ARG A 208 4.20 -22.88 4.66
CA ARG A 208 4.00 -23.75 5.84
C ARG A 208 4.37 -25.20 5.53
N GLN A 209 3.99 -25.71 4.37
CA GLN A 209 4.34 -27.05 3.94
C GLN A 209 5.86 -27.22 3.80
N MET A 210 6.56 -26.20 3.27
CA MET A 210 8.03 -26.18 3.22
C MET A 210 8.64 -26.20 4.62
N LEU A 211 8.12 -25.42 5.57
CA LEU A 211 8.59 -25.41 6.97
C LEU A 211 8.34 -26.75 7.66
N ARG A 212 7.15 -27.35 7.49
CA ARG A 212 6.83 -28.69 8.03
C ARG A 212 7.79 -29.75 7.48
N LYS A 213 8.07 -29.69 6.17
CA LYS A 213 9.05 -30.58 5.54
C LYS A 213 10.45 -30.37 6.10
N ALA A 214 10.90 -29.12 6.24
CA ALA A 214 12.21 -28.81 6.81
C ALA A 214 12.33 -29.29 8.27
N LEU A 215 11.30 -29.06 9.10
CA LEU A 215 11.28 -29.55 10.48
C LEU A 215 11.30 -31.08 10.54
N ARG A 216 10.49 -31.75 9.69
CA ARG A 216 10.53 -33.21 9.56
C ARG A 216 11.92 -33.70 9.15
N ASP A 217 12.54 -33.09 8.15
CA ASP A 217 13.87 -33.49 7.69
C ASP A 217 14.95 -33.33 8.77
N VAL A 218 14.84 -32.29 9.61
CA VAL A 218 15.71 -32.09 10.79
C VAL A 218 15.44 -33.13 11.87
N VAL A 219 14.17 -33.37 12.21
CA VAL A 219 13.77 -34.33 13.26
C VAL A 219 13.98 -35.77 12.84
N MET A 220 13.94 -36.08 11.55
CA MET A 220 14.08 -37.45 11.03
C MET A 220 15.50 -37.75 10.53
N GLY A 221 16.33 -36.73 10.27
CA GLY A 221 17.80 -36.74 10.13
C GLY A 221 18.43 -37.92 9.37
N PRO A 222 19.22 -37.71 8.30
CA PRO A 222 19.90 -38.83 7.65
C PRO A 222 20.97 -39.44 8.57
N GLN A 223 20.89 -40.74 8.81
CA GLN A 223 21.81 -41.48 9.68
C GLN A 223 23.13 -41.81 8.96
N ARG A 224 24.00 -40.81 8.77
CA ARG A 224 25.26 -40.96 8.01
C ARG A 224 26.54 -40.78 8.83
N CYS A 225 26.43 -40.37 10.09
CA CYS A 225 27.54 -40.21 11.04
C CYS A 225 27.02 -40.39 12.47
N SER A 226 27.89 -40.89 13.35
CA SER A 226 27.62 -41.13 14.76
C SER A 226 27.60 -39.87 15.63
N CYS A 227 27.65 -38.67 15.06
CA CYS A 227 27.45 -37.43 15.83
C CYS A 227 25.96 -37.31 16.18
N HIS A 228 25.66 -36.83 17.39
CA HIS A 228 24.31 -36.80 17.94
C HIS A 228 23.85 -35.37 18.27
N TYR A 229 22.56 -35.13 18.12
CA TYR A 229 21.89 -33.93 18.63
C TYR A 229 20.67 -34.37 19.43
N ILE A 230 20.46 -33.71 20.57
CA ILE A 230 19.33 -33.97 21.44
C ILE A 230 18.19 -33.07 20.98
N ILE A 231 17.05 -33.67 20.62
CA ILE A 231 15.83 -32.92 20.30
C ILE A 231 14.77 -33.23 21.35
N ASP A 232 14.38 -32.22 22.12
CA ASP A 232 13.24 -32.34 23.04
C ASP A 232 11.92 -32.27 22.24
N ALA A 233 11.03 -33.23 22.47
CA ALA A 233 9.69 -33.25 21.88
C ALA A 233 8.90 -31.96 22.18
N LYS A 234 9.12 -31.32 23.34
CA LYS A 234 8.49 -30.03 23.70
C LYS A 234 8.91 -28.91 22.76
N ASP A 235 10.17 -28.87 22.36
CA ASP A 235 10.66 -27.86 21.40
C ASP A 235 10.03 -28.07 20.02
N VAL A 236 9.90 -29.32 19.59
CA VAL A 236 9.24 -29.68 18.32
C VAL A 236 7.78 -29.28 18.33
N VAL A 237 7.04 -29.59 19.40
CA VAL A 237 5.64 -29.19 19.56
C VAL A 237 5.49 -27.67 19.56
N ALA A 238 6.35 -26.95 20.30
CA ALA A 238 6.32 -25.49 20.33
C ALA A 238 6.59 -24.86 18.96
N LEU A 239 7.48 -25.44 18.15
CA LEU A 239 7.72 -25.01 16.77
C LEU A 239 6.55 -25.34 15.86
N TRP A 240 5.95 -26.52 16.01
CA TRP A 240 4.78 -26.93 15.25
C TRP A 240 3.63 -25.95 15.44
N MET A 241 3.31 -25.60 16.69
CA MET A 241 2.28 -24.60 17.01
C MET A 241 2.58 -23.26 16.33
N LYS A 242 3.85 -22.81 16.33
CA LYS A 242 4.24 -21.58 15.63
C LYS A 242 4.09 -21.66 14.11
N ILE A 243 4.30 -22.82 13.51
CA ILE A 243 4.13 -23.04 12.05
C ILE A 243 2.65 -23.04 11.67
N GLU A 244 1.80 -23.69 12.47
CA GLU A 244 0.36 -23.82 12.19
C GLU A 244 -0.41 -22.53 12.47
N GLU A 245 -0.16 -21.92 13.63
CA GLU A 245 -1.02 -20.86 14.18
C GLU A 245 -0.39 -19.46 14.07
N GLY A 246 0.93 -19.37 13.90
CA GLY A 246 1.66 -18.11 13.90
C GLY A 246 1.86 -17.48 12.51
N PRO A 247 2.26 -16.19 12.47
CA PRO A 247 2.82 -15.55 11.27
C PRO A 247 3.98 -16.35 10.69
N THR A 248 4.02 -16.47 9.37
CA THR A 248 5.10 -17.17 8.64
C THR A 248 6.47 -16.62 9.02
N TYR A 249 6.60 -15.30 9.21
CA TYR A 249 7.85 -14.68 9.65
C TYR A 249 8.34 -15.20 11.01
N TYR A 250 7.44 -15.30 11.99
CA TYR A 250 7.79 -15.82 13.32
C TYR A 250 8.06 -17.32 13.30
N ALA A 251 7.33 -18.07 12.48
CA ALA A 251 7.61 -19.50 12.27
C ALA A 251 9.01 -19.71 11.69
N VAL A 252 9.36 -19.00 10.60
CA VAL A 252 10.69 -19.04 9.98
C VAL A 252 11.78 -18.66 10.99
N THR A 253 11.58 -17.58 11.73
CA THR A 253 12.55 -17.10 12.74
C THR A 253 12.73 -18.12 13.86
N ALA A 254 11.65 -18.73 14.33
CA ALA A 254 11.70 -19.73 15.38
C ALA A 254 12.40 -21.03 14.92
N VAL A 255 12.09 -21.50 13.70
CA VAL A 255 12.75 -22.67 13.09
C VAL A 255 14.25 -22.40 12.90
N ARG A 256 14.63 -21.22 12.40
CA ARG A 256 16.04 -20.84 12.27
C ARG A 256 16.75 -20.80 13.62
N ALA A 257 16.13 -20.19 14.63
CA ALA A 257 16.70 -20.15 15.97
C ALA A 257 16.86 -21.54 16.59
N PHE A 258 15.91 -22.44 16.33
CA PHE A 258 16.00 -23.83 16.75
C PHE A 258 17.15 -24.57 16.09
N ILE A 259 17.29 -24.49 14.77
CA ILE A 259 18.40 -25.11 14.03
C ILE A 259 19.74 -24.61 14.57
N ASN A 260 19.90 -23.30 14.76
CA ASN A 260 21.13 -22.73 15.31
C ASN A 260 21.46 -23.27 16.72
N ARG A 261 20.44 -23.47 17.58
CA ARG A 261 20.64 -24.08 18.92
C ARG A 261 21.05 -25.54 18.82
N LEU A 262 20.44 -26.31 17.91
CA LEU A 262 20.82 -27.71 17.67
C LEU A 262 22.28 -27.82 17.21
N GLU A 263 22.70 -26.95 16.29
CA GLU A 263 24.07 -26.92 15.78
C GLU A 263 25.08 -26.60 16.90
N ALA A 264 24.75 -25.65 17.78
CA ALA A 264 25.59 -25.30 18.93
C ALA A 264 25.66 -26.40 20.01
N GLY A 265 24.59 -27.18 20.18
CA GLY A 265 24.48 -28.23 21.20
C GLY A 265 24.90 -29.64 20.74
N ALA A 266 25.38 -29.80 19.50
CA ALA A 266 25.67 -31.11 18.92
C ALA A 266 26.88 -31.80 19.58
N LYS A 267 26.75 -33.09 19.87
CA LYS A 267 27.87 -33.95 20.30
C LYS A 267 28.61 -34.50 19.08
N LEU A 268 29.88 -34.12 18.95
CA LEU A 268 30.73 -34.54 17.83
C LEU A 268 31.51 -35.82 18.20
N GLU A 269 31.07 -36.97 17.70
CA GLU A 269 31.69 -38.28 18.00
C GLU A 269 32.46 -38.88 16.83
N CYS A 270 32.20 -38.47 15.58
CA CYS A 270 32.78 -39.12 14.39
C CYS A 270 34.08 -38.49 13.87
N GLY A 271 34.68 -37.55 14.61
CA GLY A 271 36.04 -37.01 14.37
C GLY A 271 36.23 -36.19 13.09
N LYS A 272 35.20 -35.96 12.28
CA LYS A 272 35.29 -35.17 11.04
C LYS A 272 35.31 -33.67 11.33
N PRO A 273 36.08 -32.87 10.57
CA PRO A 273 36.20 -31.44 10.80
C PRO A 273 34.93 -30.64 10.42
N ASN A 274 34.11 -31.15 9.49
CA ASN A 274 32.86 -30.52 9.04
C ASN A 274 31.77 -31.59 8.81
N HIS A 275 30.51 -31.24 9.13
CA HIS A 275 29.35 -32.08 8.84
C HIS A 275 28.20 -31.20 8.36
N SER A 276 27.44 -31.68 7.37
CA SER A 276 26.12 -31.11 7.11
C SER A 276 25.19 -31.43 8.28
N PRO A 277 24.21 -30.57 8.62
CA PRO A 277 23.09 -30.93 9.49
C PRO A 277 22.38 -32.21 9.04
N LYS A 278 22.47 -32.52 7.73
CA LYS A 278 21.93 -33.73 7.11
C LYS A 278 22.78 -34.99 7.29
N ASP A 279 23.90 -34.97 8.00
CA ASP A 279 24.76 -36.16 8.12
C ASP A 279 24.66 -36.87 9.48
N ARG A 280 23.85 -36.39 10.42
CA ARG A 280 23.98 -36.70 11.85
C ARG A 280 22.80 -37.52 12.40
N CYS A 281 23.04 -38.34 13.42
CA CYS A 281 22.03 -39.13 14.12
C CYS A 281 21.27 -38.33 15.20
N LEU A 282 20.03 -38.72 15.45
CA LEU A 282 19.15 -38.14 16.47
C LEU A 282 19.13 -39.00 17.73
N TRP A 283 19.01 -38.36 18.89
CA TRP A 283 18.74 -39.00 20.18
C TRP A 283 17.66 -38.24 20.96
#